data_AF-A0A1F7H8Y4-F1
#
_entry.id   AF-A0A1F7H8Y4-F1
#
_cell.length_a   1.000
_cell.length_b   1.000
_cell.length_c   1.000
_cell.angle_alpha   90.00
_cell.angle_beta   90.00
_cell.angle_gamma   90.00
#
_symmetry.space_group_name_H-M   'P 1'
#
loop_
_entity.id
_entity.type
_entity.pdbx_description
1 polymer ?
#
loop_
_entity_poly.entity_id
_entity_poly.type
_entity_poly.pdbx_seq_one_letter_code
_entity_poly.pdbx_strand_id
1 'polypeptide(L)' 'MNIANLLDSFTDLNILNFFFKAFAVVFSLMYVIYSVVILKQTQIMIKTIESDSSSFILLISIIQLFVAILLLLFSFTLI' A
#
# COMPACT_ATOMS: atom_id res chain seq x y z
N MET A 1 -0.87 23.05 33.56
CA MET A 1 -0.65 22.88 32.11
C MET A 1 -1.24 24.11 31.43
N ASN A 2 -0.42 24.92 30.76
CA ASN A 2 -0.86 26.20 30.17
C ASN A 2 -1.72 25.93 28.92
N ILE A 3 -2.74 26.75 28.63
CA ILE A 3 -3.63 26.57 27.47
C ILE A 3 -2.83 26.63 26.15
N ALA A 4 -1.76 27.43 26.12
CA ALA A 4 -0.80 27.49 25.03
C ALA A 4 -0.12 26.14 24.75
N ASN A 5 0.28 25.40 25.78
CA ASN A 5 0.94 24.09 25.63
C ASN A 5 -0.04 23.00 25.12
N LEU A 6 -1.33 23.16 25.42
CA LEU A 6 -2.40 22.29 24.89
C LEU A 6 -2.63 22.57 23.40
N LEU A 7 -2.68 23.85 23.00
CA LEU A 7 -2.85 24.26 21.59
C LEU A 7 -1.65 23.87 20.71
N ASP A 8 -0.41 24.00 21.20
CA ASP A 8 0.78 23.52 20.48
C ASP A 8 0.72 21.99 20.28
N SER A 9 0.35 21.24 21.32
CA SER A 9 0.23 19.78 21.23
C SER A 9 -0.84 19.34 20.22
N PHE A 10 -1.97 20.06 20.11
CA PHE A 10 -2.99 19.77 19.09
C PHE A 10 -2.54 20.14 17.68
N THR A 11 -1.74 21.19 17.52
CA THR A 11 -1.23 21.62 16.21
C THR A 11 -0.17 20.66 15.68
N ASP A 12 0.73 20.19 16.55
CA ASP A 12 1.74 19.18 16.24
C ASP A 12 1.12 17.84 15.83
N LEU A 13 0.07 17.40 16.52
CA LEU A 13 -0.66 16.17 16.17
C LEU A 13 -1.29 16.25 14.77
N ASN A 14 -1.83 17.42 14.38
CA ASN A 14 -2.42 17.62 13.06
C ASN A 14 -1.37 17.60 11.95
N ILE A 15 -0.19 18.20 12.18
CA ILE A 15 0.90 18.19 11.19
C ILE A 15 1.45 16.78 11.00
N LEU A 16 1.58 16.02 12.08
CA LEU A 16 2.07 14.65 12.07
C LEU A 16 1.07 13.73 11.37
N ASN A 17 -0.23 13.88 11.63
CA ASN A 17 -1.29 13.14 10.93
C ASN A 17 -1.30 13.42 9.42
N PHE A 18 -1.14 14.69 9.02
CA PHE A 18 -1.03 15.04 7.60
C PHE A 18 0.19 14.37 6.94
N PHE A 19 1.34 14.37 7.63
CA PHE A 19 2.55 13.71 7.14
C PHE A 19 2.35 12.20 6.98
N PHE A 20 1.77 11.52 7.98
CA PHE A 20 1.46 10.09 7.89
C PHE A 20 0.50 9.77 6.74
N LYS A 21 -0.51 10.61 6.52
CA LYS A 21 -1.43 10.43 5.38
C LYS A 21 -0.70 10.54 4.04
N ALA A 22 0.11 11.59 3.86
CA ALA A 22 0.87 11.78 2.63
C ALA A 22 1.82 10.59 2.37
N PHE A 23 2.50 10.11 3.40
CA PHE A 23 3.35 8.92 3.32
C PHE A 23 2.54 7.66 2.98
N ALA A 24 1.42 7.41 3.67
CA ALA A 24 0.57 6.26 3.39
C ALA A 24 0.08 6.22 1.93
N VAL A 25 -0.29 7.37 1.36
CA VAL A 25 -0.69 7.49 -0.05
C VAL A 25 0.49 7.17 -0.98
N VAL A 26 1.67 7.75 -0.74
CA VAL A 26 2.86 7.50 -1.58
C VAL A 26 3.28 6.02 -1.51
N PHE A 27 3.34 5.45 -0.31
CA PHE A 27 3.74 4.05 -0.12
C PHE A 27 2.74 3.07 -0.70
N SER A 28 1.43 3.30 -0.54
CA SER A 28 0.41 2.45 -1.14
C SER A 28 0.43 2.53 -2.68
N LEU A 29 0.67 3.70 -3.25
CA LEU A 29 0.84 3.87 -4.69
C LEU A 29 2.07 3.11 -5.20
N MET A 30 3.21 3.21 -4.51
CA MET A 30 4.41 2.42 -4.82
C MET A 30 4.13 0.92 -4.72
N TYR A 31 3.35 0.49 -3.71
CA TYR A 31 3.00 -0.91 -3.51
C TYR A 31 2.07 -1.45 -4.61
N VAL A 32 1.16 -0.63 -5.15
CA VAL A 32 0.36 -0.97 -6.34
C VAL A 32 1.26 -1.20 -7.56
N ILE A 33 2.18 -0.27 -7.83
CA ILE A 33 3.13 -0.38 -8.95
C ILE A 33 3.94 -1.67 -8.80
N TYR A 34 4.48 -1.92 -7.61
CA TYR A 34 5.22 -3.15 -7.29
C TYR A 34 4.38 -4.41 -7.56
N SER A 35 3.12 -4.44 -7.11
CA SER A 35 2.24 -5.60 -7.27
C SER A 35 1.89 -5.86 -8.75
N VAL A 36 1.72 -4.81 -9.56
CA VAL A 36 1.55 -4.95 -11.02
C VAL A 36 2.80 -5.56 -11.66
N VAL A 37 3.99 -5.11 -11.26
CA VAL A 37 5.25 -5.64 -11.78
C VAL A 37 5.40 -7.12 -11.42
N ILE A 38 5.13 -7.50 -10.18
CA ILE A 38 5.20 -8.90 -9.72
C ILE A 38 4.19 -9.78 -10.46
N LEU A 39 2.97 -9.30 -10.71
CA LEU A 39 1.99 -10.04 -11.51
C LEU A 39 2.51 -10.31 -12.92
N LYS A 40 3.09 -9.30 -13.59
CA LYS A 40 3.70 -9.49 -14.92
C LYS A 40 4.87 -10.47 -14.88
N GLN A 41 5.75 -10.36 -13.89
CA GLN A 41 6.87 -11.29 -13.73
C GLN A 41 6.40 -12.73 -13.47
N THR A 42 5.35 -12.90 -12.67
CA THR A 42 4.71 -14.19 -12.40
C THR A 42 4.16 -14.81 -13.68
N GLN A 43 3.46 -14.03 -14.51
CA GLN A 43 2.93 -14.50 -15.79
C GLN A 43 4.04 -14.94 -16.77
N ILE A 44 5.16 -14.22 -16.80
CA ILE A 44 6.32 -14.59 -17.63
C ILE A 44 6.93 -15.89 -17.10
N MET A 45 7.14 -16.00 -15.80
CA MET A 45 7.70 -17.20 -15.15
C MET A 45 6.86 -18.45 -15.43
N ILE A 46 5.54 -18.34 -15.32
CA ILE A 46 4.61 -19.45 -15.57
C ILE A 46 4.67 -19.95 -17.02
N LYS A 47 4.93 -19.06 -17.98
CA LYS A 47 5.10 -19.45 -19.39
C LYS A 47 6.40 -20.22 -19.65
N THR A 48 7.40 -20.06 -18.79
CA THR A 48 8.72 -20.68 -18.94
C THR A 48 8.85 -21.96 -18.12
N ILE A 49 8.14 -22.06 -17.00
CA ILE A 49 8.21 -23.19 -16.08
C ILE A 49 6.85 -23.88 -16.08
N GLU A 50 6.73 -25.01 -16.80
CA GLU A 50 5.61 -25.94 -16.61
C GLU A 50 5.74 -26.58 -15.22
N SER A 51 5.05 -25.98 -14.25
CA SER A 51 4.96 -26.48 -12.88
C SER A 51 3.50 -26.47 -12.45
N ASP A 52 3.07 -27.55 -11.78
CA ASP A 52 1.72 -27.68 -11.21
C ASP A 52 1.37 -26.55 -10.23
N SER A 53 2.37 -25.93 -9.61
CA SER A 53 2.18 -24.81 -8.66
C SER A 53 2.02 -23.44 -9.33
N SER A 54 2.20 -23.35 -10.65
CA SER A 54 2.08 -22.10 -11.41
C SER A 54 0.77 -21.35 -11.18
N SER A 55 -0.35 -22.07 -11.17
CA SER A 55 -1.68 -21.51 -10.93
C SER A 55 -1.84 -20.90 -9.54
N PHE A 56 -1.22 -21.49 -8.51
CA PHE A 56 -1.28 -20.96 -7.14
C PHE A 56 -0.49 -19.67 -7.00
N ILE A 57 0.69 -19.58 -7.61
CA ILE A 57 1.50 -18.37 -7.57
C ILE A 57 0.79 -17.23 -8.31
N LEU A 58 0.15 -17.52 -9.45
CA LEU A 58 -0.66 -16.53 -10.16
C LEU A 58 -1.81 -15.99 -9.30
N LEU A 59 -2.52 -16.88 -8.59
CA LEU A 59 -3.61 -16.50 -7.70
C LEU A 59 -3.12 -15.57 -6.59
N ILE A 60 -1.99 -15.90 -5.95
CA ILE A 60 -1.39 -15.07 -4.90
C ILE A 60 -1.04 -13.68 -5.45
N SER A 61 -0.43 -13.60 -6.63
CA SER A 61 -0.08 -12.32 -7.27
C SER A 61 -1.31 -11.47 -7.61
N ILE A 62 -2.44 -12.08 -7.99
CA ILE A 62 -3.71 -11.38 -8.22
C ILE A 62 -4.28 -10.85 -6.91
N ILE A 63 -4.30 -11.67 -5.84
CA ILE A 63 -4.73 -11.25 -4.51
C ILE A 63 -3.85 -10.11 -4.00
N GLN A 64 -2.54 -10.20 -4.20
CA GLN A 64 -1.60 -9.15 -3.81
C GLN A 64 -1.92 -7.81 -4.49
N LEU A 65 -2.20 -7.83 -5.80
CA LEU A 65 -2.63 -6.63 -6.54
C LEU A 65 -3.95 -6.08 -5.98
N PHE A 66 -4.92 -6.93 -5.68
CA PHE A 66 -6.19 -6.52 -5.09
C PHE A 66 -6.00 -5.86 -3.71
N VAL A 67 -5.18 -6.46 -2.84
CA VAL A 67 -4.82 -5.89 -1.53
C VAL A 67 -4.11 -4.54 -1.69
N ALA A 68 -3.22 -4.40 -2.66
CA ALA A 68 -2.52 -3.15 -2.92
C ALA A 68 -3.50 -2.02 -3.32
N ILE A 69 -4.47 -2.32 -4.18
CA ILE A 69 -5.52 -1.36 -4.56
C ILE A 69 -6.37 -0.98 -3.35
N LEU A 70 -6.76 -1.96 -2.52
CA LEU A 70 -7.49 -1.67 -1.29
C LEU A 70 -6.69 -0.76 -0.37
N LEU A 71 -5.40 -1.04 -0.13
CA LEU A 71 -4.54 -0.19 0.68
C LEU A 71 -4.45 1.24 0.15
N LEU A 72 -4.40 1.42 -1.17
CA LEU A 72 -4.45 2.74 -1.79
C LEU A 72 -5.77 3.45 -1.47
N LEU A 73 -6.92 2.78 -1.65
CA LEU A 73 -8.22 3.36 -1.31
C LEU A 73 -8.32 3.71 0.19
N PHE A 74 -7.88 2.81 1.06
CA PHE A 74 -7.84 3.05 2.51
C PHE A 74 -6.93 4.21 2.90
N SER A 75 -5.82 4.43 2.18
CA SER A 75 -4.92 5.55 2.48
C SER A 75 -5.57 6.92 2.26
N PHE A 76 -6.58 7.03 1.39
CA PHE A 76 -7.37 8.26 1.23
C PHE A 76 -8.33 8.49 2.41
N THR A 77 -8.90 7.41 2.96
CA THR A 77 -9.80 7.44 4.12
C THR A 77 -9.05 7.57 5.45
N LEU A 78 -7.73 7.41 5.45
CA LEU A 78 -6.88 7.60 6.63
C LEU A 78 -6.87 9.08 7.02
N ILE A 79 -7.80 9.49 7.90
CA ILE A 79 -7.74 10.62 8.84
C ILE A 79 -8.97 10.54 9.76
#